data_AF-A0A967IAT5-F1
#
_entry.id   AF-A0A967IAT5-F1
#
_cell.length_a   1.000
_cell.length_b   1.000
_cell.length_c   1.000
_cell.angle_alpha   90.00
_cell.angle_beta   90.00
_cell.angle_gamma   90.00
#
_symmetry.space_group_name_H-M   'P 1'
#
loop_
_entity.id
_entity.type
_entity.pdbx_description
1 polymer ?
#
loop_
_entity_poly.entity_id
_entity_poly.type
_entity_poly.pdbx_seq_one_letter_code
_entity_poly.pdbx_strand_id
1 'polypeptide(L)'
;MSARPVHLKLVNLPTLKFGLRAVFKCKGEPVSVTLSISDTHATLRREQLADQRAAEATLSVPPQQVALAASSRFCITDDVDTADELLVPGLATAHASLRCSNDDGESVHFASAPLQVRLICERGRDENQEP
;
A
#
# COMPACT_ATOMS: atom_id res chain seq x y z
N MET A 1 20.46 -9.54 28.77
CA MET A 1 21.10 -8.95 27.58
C MET A 1 20.53 -9.66 26.36
N SER A 2 19.58 -9.05 25.64
CA SER A 2 19.00 -9.68 24.45
C SER A 2 20.03 -9.73 23.33
N ALA A 3 20.33 -10.93 22.84
CA ALA A 3 21.13 -11.12 21.64
C ALA A 3 20.40 -10.46 20.45
N ARG A 4 21.08 -9.51 19.78
CA ARG A 4 20.59 -8.98 18.50
C ARG A 4 20.56 -10.14 17.50
N PRO A 5 19.46 -10.37 16.75
CA PRO A 5 19.45 -11.39 15.71
C PRO A 5 20.50 -11.06 14.66
N VAL A 6 21.48 -11.97 14.48
CA VAL A 6 22.72 -11.75 13.72
C VAL A 6 22.53 -11.74 12.20
N HIS A 7 21.34 -12.01 11.66
CA HIS A 7 21.12 -12.08 10.21
C HIS A 7 19.78 -11.49 9.76
N LEU A 8 19.52 -10.20 9.97
CA LEU A 8 18.42 -9.53 9.28
C LEU A 8 18.80 -9.37 7.80
N LYS A 9 18.32 -10.27 6.93
CA LYS A 9 18.34 -10.04 5.48
C LYS A 9 17.19 -9.08 5.16
N LEU A 10 17.53 -7.98 4.49
CA LEU A 10 16.54 -7.04 3.98
C LEU A 10 15.97 -7.61 2.69
N VAL A 11 14.65 -7.75 2.63
CA VAL A 11 13.96 -8.13 1.41
C VAL A 11 13.65 -6.85 0.63
N ASN A 12 14.24 -6.72 -0.55
CA ASN A 12 13.86 -5.68 -1.50
C ASN A 12 12.51 -6.09 -2.12
N LEU A 13 11.49 -5.27 -1.88
CA LEU A 13 10.19 -5.50 -2.48
C LEU A 13 10.18 -5.06 -3.95
N PRO A 14 9.41 -5.69 -4.83
CA PRO A 14 9.19 -5.18 -6.18
C PRO A 14 8.27 -3.94 -6.15
N THR A 15 8.02 -3.33 -7.30
CA THR A 15 6.96 -2.32 -7.42
C THR A 15 5.63 -2.92 -6.99
N LEU A 16 5.00 -2.29 -6.01
CA LEU A 16 3.73 -2.75 -5.44
C LEU A 16 2.57 -1.96 -6.04
N LYS A 17 1.48 -2.65 -6.39
CA LYS A 17 0.25 -2.03 -6.86
C LYS A 17 -0.77 -2.01 -5.74
N PHE A 18 -1.30 -0.83 -5.42
CA PHE A 18 -2.31 -0.63 -4.40
C PHE A 18 -3.58 -0.06 -5.02
N GLY A 19 -4.71 -0.74 -4.82
CA GLY A 19 -6.03 -0.18 -5.07
C GLY A 19 -6.47 0.62 -3.84
N LEU A 20 -6.73 1.92 -4.04
CA LEU A 20 -7.22 2.81 -3.00
C LEU A 20 -8.66 3.20 -3.29
N ARG A 21 -9.46 3.27 -2.23
CA ARG A 21 -10.84 3.74 -2.27
C ARG A 21 -11.11 4.67 -1.10
N ALA A 22 -11.51 5.90 -1.39
CA ALA A 22 -11.92 6.88 -0.39
C ALA A 22 -13.38 7.24 -0.59
N VAL A 23 -14.24 6.84 0.35
CA VAL A 23 -15.63 7.30 0.41
C VAL A 23 -15.63 8.71 0.98
N PHE A 24 -16.32 9.62 0.32
CA PHE A 24 -16.32 11.03 0.70
C PHE A 24 -17.72 11.62 0.76
N LYS A 25 -17.84 12.73 1.49
CA LYS A 25 -19.04 13.56 1.55
C LYS A 25 -18.64 15.02 1.72
N CYS A 26 -19.13 15.88 0.84
CA CYS A 26 -19.01 17.33 0.98
C CYS A 26 -20.37 17.92 1.41
N LYS A 27 -20.34 19.05 2.13
CA LYS A 27 -21.56 19.85 2.34
C LYS A 27 -21.98 20.60 1.07
N GLY A 28 -21.03 20.89 0.18
CA GLY A 28 -21.26 21.38 -1.19
C GLY A 28 -20.65 20.42 -2.21
N GLU A 29 -19.96 20.96 -3.22
CA GLU A 29 -19.40 20.17 -4.32
C GLU A 29 -17.98 19.67 -4.04
N PRO A 30 -17.65 18.41 -4.37
CA PRO A 30 -16.28 17.93 -4.38
C PRO A 30 -15.49 18.61 -5.51
N VAL A 31 -14.37 19.24 -5.16
CA VAL A 31 -13.48 19.92 -6.11
C VAL A 31 -12.39 18.98 -6.58
N SER A 32 -11.78 18.24 -5.66
CA SER A 32 -10.73 17.27 -5.96
C SER A 32 -10.54 16.27 -4.83
N VAL A 33 -10.16 15.05 -5.18
CA VAL A 33 -9.65 14.06 -4.25
C VAL A 33 -8.26 13.64 -4.68
N THR A 34 -7.27 13.77 -3.80
CA THR A 34 -5.93 13.23 -3.99
C THR A 34 -5.75 12.02 -3.10
N LEU A 35 -5.37 10.90 -3.71
CA LEU A 35 -4.99 9.67 -3.04
C LEU A 35 -3.49 9.47 -3.21
N SER A 36 -2.77 9.18 -2.13
CA SER A 36 -1.32 9.00 -2.19
C SER A 36 -0.80 7.90 -1.28
N ILE A 37 0.35 7.33 -1.65
CA ILE A 37 1.17 6.44 -0.83
C ILE A 37 2.61 6.88 -1.06
N SER A 38 3.30 7.29 0.02
CA SER A 38 4.61 7.93 -0.08
C SER A 38 4.55 9.11 -1.07
N ASP A 39 5.42 9.19 -2.08
CA ASP A 39 5.39 10.26 -3.09
C ASP A 39 4.48 9.96 -4.30
N THR A 40 4.00 8.71 -4.42
CA THR A 40 3.12 8.30 -5.52
C THR A 40 1.70 8.77 -5.22
N HIS A 41 1.08 9.51 -6.15
CA HIS A 41 -0.26 10.05 -5.96
C HIS A 41 -1.09 10.08 -7.24
N ALA A 42 -2.41 10.08 -7.07
CA ALA A 42 -3.37 10.33 -8.13
C ALA A 42 -4.38 11.38 -7.63
N THR A 43 -4.72 12.33 -8.50
CA THR A 43 -5.72 13.36 -8.20
C THR A 43 -6.89 13.23 -9.16
N LEU A 44 -8.07 12.99 -8.61
CA LEU A 44 -9.33 13.07 -9.33
C LEU A 44 -9.87 14.48 -9.18
N ARG A 45 -10.22 15.10 -10.31
CA ARG A 45 -10.81 16.46 -10.34
C ARG A 45 -12.33 16.40 -10.43
N ARG A 46 -12.97 17.56 -10.26
CA ARG A 46 -14.42 17.73 -10.25
C ARG A 46 -15.13 16.95 -11.36
N GLU A 47 -14.62 16.98 -12.58
CA GLU A 47 -15.23 16.33 -13.74
C GLU A 47 -15.26 14.80 -13.61
N GLN A 48 -14.26 14.23 -12.92
CA GLN A 48 -14.15 12.80 -12.65
C GLN A 48 -14.90 12.38 -11.39
N LEU A 49 -15.29 13.35 -10.55
CA LEU A 49 -15.99 13.14 -9.29
C LEU A 49 -17.49 13.43 -9.41
N ALA A 50 -17.95 13.98 -10.54
CA ALA A 50 -19.36 14.21 -10.82
C ALA A 50 -20.14 12.90 -10.62
N ASP A 51 -21.18 12.95 -9.80
CA ASP A 51 -22.04 11.82 -9.42
C ASP A 51 -21.33 10.66 -8.67
N GLN A 52 -20.05 10.81 -8.30
CA GLN A 52 -19.31 9.82 -7.53
C GLN A 52 -19.44 10.09 -6.02
N ARG A 53 -19.57 9.02 -5.23
CA ARG A 53 -19.51 9.08 -3.76
C ARG A 53 -18.21 8.52 -3.18
N ALA A 54 -17.36 7.98 -4.05
CA ALA A 54 -16.06 7.46 -3.71
C ALA A 54 -15.07 7.76 -4.82
N ALA A 55 -13.83 8.04 -4.43
CA ALA A 55 -12.71 8.16 -5.34
C ALA A 55 -11.92 6.86 -5.31
N GLU A 56 -11.60 6.33 -6.48
CA GLU A 56 -10.84 5.10 -6.63
C GLU A 56 -9.61 5.36 -7.51
N ALA A 57 -8.47 4.82 -7.09
CA ALA A 57 -7.23 4.92 -7.84
C ALA A 57 -6.36 3.68 -7.63
N THR A 58 -5.62 3.29 -8.67
CA THR A 58 -4.55 2.30 -8.53
C THR A 58 -3.21 3.02 -8.57
N LEU A 59 -2.41 2.87 -7.51
CA LEU A 59 -1.08 3.45 -7.42
C LEU A 59 -0.02 2.36 -7.53
N SER A 60 0.98 2.57 -8.40
CA SER A 60 2.15 1.70 -8.51
C SER A 60 3.30 2.35 -7.75
N VAL A 61 3.62 1.83 -6.57
CA VAL A 61 4.60 2.40 -5.65
C VAL A 61 5.96 1.72 -5.89
N PRO A 62 7.01 2.48 -6.26
CA PRO A 62 8.33 1.92 -6.49
C PRO A 62 8.96 1.34 -5.21
N PRO A 63 9.82 0.32 -5.31
CA PRO A 63 10.53 -0.29 -4.18
C PRO A 63 11.18 0.69 -3.21
N GLN A 64 11.75 1.78 -3.76
CA GLN A 64 12.52 2.77 -3.01
C GLN A 64 11.65 3.60 -2.05
N GLN A 65 10.34 3.61 -2.28
CA GLN A 65 9.35 4.37 -1.48
C GLN A 65 8.63 3.50 -0.44
N VAL A 66 8.95 2.21 -0.41
CA VAL A 66 8.35 1.21 0.46
C VAL A 66 9.39 0.81 1.50
N ALA A 67 9.01 0.75 2.78
CA ALA A 67 9.97 0.35 3.81
C ALA A 67 10.53 -1.05 3.52
N LEU A 68 11.84 -1.24 3.68
CA LEU A 68 12.46 -2.55 3.52
C LEU A 68 11.89 -3.51 4.58
N ALA A 69 11.29 -4.62 4.13
CA ALA A 69 10.83 -5.65 5.04
C ALA A 69 12.05 -6.41 5.56
N ALA A 70 12.36 -6.24 6.85
CA ALA A 70 13.41 -7.01 7.51
C ALA A 70 12.82 -8.35 7.98
N SER A 71 13.31 -9.46 7.44
CA SER A 71 13.10 -10.77 8.07
C SER A 71 14.25 -11.72 7.78
N SER A 72 14.79 -12.30 8.85
CA SER A 72 15.89 -13.25 8.80
C SER A 72 15.49 -14.65 8.30
N ARG A 73 14.20 -14.92 8.08
CA ARG A 73 13.67 -16.27 7.80
C ARG A 73 12.45 -16.31 6.88
N PHE A 74 12.29 -15.36 5.96
CA PHE A 74 11.25 -15.44 4.92
C PHE A 74 11.86 -15.87 3.59
N CYS A 75 11.27 -16.89 2.96
CA CYS A 75 11.57 -17.32 1.58
C CYS A 75 13.07 -17.55 1.30
N ILE A 76 13.73 -18.40 2.09
CA ILE A 76 15.10 -18.84 1.82
C ILE A 76 15.02 -20.17 1.06
N THR A 77 15.47 -20.18 -0.19
CA THR A 77 15.35 -21.32 -1.11
C THR A 77 15.95 -22.61 -0.57
N ASP A 78 17.06 -22.53 0.17
CA ASP A 78 17.80 -23.69 0.67
C ASP A 78 17.41 -24.09 2.12
N ASP A 79 16.39 -23.45 2.69
CA ASP A 79 15.97 -23.68 4.08
C ASP A 79 14.43 -23.85 4.16
N VAL A 80 14.02 -25.12 4.23
CA VAL A 80 12.62 -25.56 4.31
C VAL A 80 11.92 -25.10 5.60
N ASP A 81 12.67 -24.73 6.64
CA ASP A 81 12.13 -24.26 7.91
C ASP A 81 11.85 -22.74 7.90
N THR A 82 12.06 -22.07 6.76
CA THR A 82 11.67 -20.67 6.58
C THR A 82 10.18 -20.49 6.32
N ALA A 83 9.64 -19.37 6.80
CA ALA A 83 8.23 -19.05 6.64
C ALA A 83 7.90 -18.77 5.17
N ASP A 84 6.81 -19.39 4.70
CA ASP A 84 6.25 -19.16 3.36
C ASP A 84 5.38 -17.91 3.30
N GLU A 85 4.98 -17.38 4.44
CA GLU A 85 4.16 -16.18 4.53
C GLU A 85 4.71 -15.20 5.55
N LEU A 86 4.67 -13.91 5.20
CA LEU A 86 5.06 -12.83 6.10
C LEU A 86 4.09 -11.66 5.96
N LEU A 87 3.41 -11.31 7.06
CA LEU A 87 2.66 -10.06 7.15
C LEU A 87 3.62 -8.94 7.57
N VAL A 88 3.74 -7.92 6.74
CA VAL A 88 4.55 -6.72 7.02
C VAL A 88 3.60 -5.57 7.34
N PRO A 89 3.39 -5.25 8.63
CA PRO A 89 2.56 -4.14 9.03
C PRO A 89 3.29 -2.80 8.84
N GLY A 90 2.54 -1.74 8.52
CA GLY A 90 3.09 -0.37 8.49
C GLY A 90 4.13 -0.15 7.41
N LEU A 91 4.07 -0.93 6.33
CA LEU A 91 5.00 -0.86 5.21
C LEU A 91 4.98 0.51 4.52
N ALA A 92 3.78 1.09 4.44
CA ALA A 92 3.52 2.43 3.96
C ALA A 92 2.22 2.96 4.60
N THR A 93 1.94 4.24 4.42
CA THR A 93 0.67 4.86 4.82
C THR A 93 -0.01 5.41 3.57
N ALA A 94 -1.28 5.04 3.37
CA ALA A 94 -2.12 5.67 2.38
C ALA A 94 -2.72 6.96 2.96
N HIS A 95 -2.74 8.01 2.16
CA HIS A 95 -3.36 9.29 2.49
C HIS A 95 -4.45 9.63 1.48
N ALA A 96 -5.48 10.32 1.96
CA ALA A 96 -6.52 10.91 1.14
C ALA A 96 -6.70 12.38 1.56
N SER A 97 -6.76 13.27 0.58
CA SER A 97 -7.12 14.68 0.76
C SER A 97 -8.31 15.00 -0.13
N LEU A 98 -9.38 15.52 0.47
CA LEU A 98 -10.59 15.96 -0.21
C LEU A 98 -10.69 17.48 -0.10
N ARG A 99 -10.79 18.16 -1.24
CA ARG A 99 -11.17 19.58 -1.30
C ARG A 99 -12.64 19.69 -1.66
N CYS A 100 -13.41 20.40 -0.84
CA CYS A 100 -14.80 20.73 -1.09
C CYS A 100 -14.94 22.24 -1.31
N SER A 101 -15.99 22.66 -2.00
CA SER A 101 -16.41 24.05 -2.10
C SER A 101 -17.91 24.17 -1.87
N ASN A 102 -18.31 25.17 -1.10
CA ASN A 102 -19.70 25.57 -0.87
C ASN A 102 -19.80 27.10 -0.82
N ASP A 103 -20.99 27.62 -0.53
CA ASP A 103 -21.25 29.06 -0.47
C ASP A 103 -20.43 29.78 0.62
N ASP A 104 -19.98 29.04 1.65
CA ASP A 104 -19.14 29.57 2.73
C ASP A 104 -17.64 29.62 2.37
N GLY A 105 -17.25 29.03 1.23
CA GLY A 105 -15.88 29.00 0.74
C GLY A 105 -15.35 27.59 0.44
N GLU A 106 -14.05 27.39 0.65
CA GLU A 106 -13.37 26.11 0.40
C GLU A 106 -12.94 25.44 1.70
N SER A 107 -13.03 24.11 1.74
CA SER A 107 -12.54 23.30 2.86
C SER A 107 -11.68 22.14 2.37
N VAL A 108 -10.76 21.69 3.23
CA VAL A 108 -9.91 20.52 2.98
C VAL A 108 -10.04 19.53 4.13
N HIS A 109 -10.22 18.26 3.78
CA HIS A 109 -10.36 17.15 4.73
C HIS A 109 -9.29 16.09 4.44
N PHE A 110 -8.75 15.50 5.49
CA PHE A 110 -7.67 14.51 5.39
C PHE A 110 -8.04 13.21 6.09
N ALA A 111 -7.59 12.09 5.52
CA ALA A 111 -7.64 10.78 6.14
C ALA A 111 -6.35 10.02 5.84
N SER A 112 -5.99 9.08 6.71
CA SER A 112 -4.87 8.17 6.49
C SER A 112 -5.16 6.78 7.02
N ALA A 113 -4.53 5.77 6.41
CA ALA A 113 -4.62 4.39 6.84
C ALA A 113 -3.26 3.68 6.65
N PRO A 114 -2.75 2.96 7.67
CA PRO A 114 -1.56 2.16 7.51
C PRO A 114 -1.84 0.98 6.58
N LEU A 115 -0.91 0.70 5.67
CA LEU A 115 -1.01 -0.43 4.76
C LEU A 115 -0.27 -1.64 5.35
N GLN A 116 -0.83 -2.81 5.10
CA GLN A 116 -0.23 -4.09 5.43
C GLN A 116 -0.09 -4.90 4.15
N VAL A 117 1.05 -5.56 3.99
CA VAL A 117 1.30 -6.43 2.84
C VAL A 117 1.59 -7.83 3.35
N ARG A 118 0.93 -8.82 2.74
CA ARG A 118 1.24 -10.23 2.93
C ARG A 118 2.16 -10.67 1.80
N LEU A 119 3.39 -11.01 2.15
CA LEU A 119 4.33 -11.64 1.23
C LEU A 119 4.07 -13.14 1.26
N ILE A 120 4.00 -13.76 0.08
CA ILE A 120 3.82 -15.20 -0.10
C ILE A 120 5.02 -15.69 -0.91
N CYS A 121 5.71 -16.70 -0.41
CA CYS A 121 6.79 -17.38 -1.10
C CYS A 121 6.19 -18.48 -1.97
N GLU A 122 6.25 -18.30 -3.29
CA GLU A 122 5.90 -19.37 -4.23
C GLU A 122 7.12 -20.29 -4.39
N ARG A 123 7.23 -21.30 -3.52
CA ARG A 123 8.15 -22.42 -3.75
C ARG A 123 7.57 -23.25 -4.88
N GLY A 124 8.23 -23.27 -6.04
CA GLY A 124 7.84 -24.15 -7.14
C GLY A 124 7.69 -25.57 -6.60
N ARG A 125 6.53 -26.21 -6.82
CA ARG A 125 6.44 -27.65 -6.65
C ARG A 125 7.43 -28.24 -7.65
N ASP A 126 8.41 -29.02 -7.19
CA ASP A 126 9.22 -29.84 -8.08
C ASP A 126 8.28 -30.67 -8.96
N GLU A 127 8.18 -30.32 -10.24
CA GLU A 127 7.50 -31.11 -11.28
C GLU A 127 8.32 -32.36 -11.66
N ASN A 128 8.98 -32.99 -10.67
CA ASN A 128 9.78 -34.20 -10.83
C ASN A 128 9.25 -35.35 -9.96
N GLN A 129 7.92 -35.47 -9.87
CA GLN A 129 7.29 -36.72 -9.45
C GLN A 129 6.60 -37.34 -10.68
N GLU A 130 7.42 -37.91 -11.57
CA GLU A 130 6.92 -38.92 -12.52
C GLU A 130 6.58 -40.22 -11.76
N PRO A 131 5.50 -40.92 -12.15
CA PRO A 131 5.04 -42.16 -11.52
C PRO A 131 5.94 -43.37 -11.74
#